data_AF-T0SPD2-F1
#
_entry.id   AF-T0SPD2-F1
#
_cell.length_a   1.000
_cell.length_b   1.000
_cell.length_c   1.000
_cell.angle_alpha   90.00
_cell.angle_beta   90.00
_cell.angle_gamma   90.00
#
_symmetry.space_group_name_H-M   'P 1'
#
loop_
_entity.id
_entity.type
_entity.pdbx_description
1 polymer ?
#
loop_
_entity_poly.entity_id
_entity_poly.type
_entity_poly.pdbx_seq_one_letter_code
_entity_poly.pdbx_strand_id
1 'polypeptide(L)'
;MKYLILLAFIFSLQTSATDTTVYWTGERDFAEYSGPLDPALDINYRLGEVKFLDDKYEDSFISNQISEELIDLDSYIKNYIEPGFTCSSIDFLQSADYLHYLHRLVSISLNYEFLKKLHISLYQINEAEQKCSLDYDSIFKSCKPVTTDMKKFIKRSEEFFPDVIDWGKYPLLRKKSSYDLLERYQGKAVSIVKNYFSDDDLEQSFLRACRFVKNEINTLCNENDTYYGISNMNEIHNFIEGTSAFKVINQIGSGKACMERFVVLNKLKESIDDASKSILKEESNSLGKLNEGIFWYGALREFDDLGVAIVEEKKPEPVVVVKKEEPKVVSIVKKVDPKPIKISIAKPVVKPVAVKKEEPKVVLSAFQDAVKKFRTDKKTVEVNMTKMKTDYKYSKKILKTFNGPLRAYQTRKALTDMKKIDKLGSKESPLSYLFLRYLIDHNLHQGIYNVIAVLGEQFYVINDVDKIEESVKIKLDNSEKTKFKWQIWVVEAPI
;
A
#
# COMPACT_ATOMS: atom_id res chain seq x y z
N MET A 1 -24.48 -43.26 -43.78
CA MET A 1 -24.11 -42.02 -44.48
C MET A 1 -24.55 -42.13 -45.95
N LYS A 2 -25.81 -41.82 -46.29
CA LYS A 2 -26.31 -41.62 -47.68
C LYS A 2 -27.75 -41.13 -47.87
N TYR A 3 -28.50 -40.78 -46.81
CA TYR A 3 -29.88 -40.26 -46.95
C TYR A 3 -30.23 -39.14 -45.96
N LEU A 4 -29.39 -38.10 -45.86
CA LEU A 4 -29.69 -36.95 -44.99
C LEU A 4 -29.44 -35.57 -45.63
N ILE A 5 -29.32 -35.52 -46.96
CA ILE A 5 -29.08 -34.27 -47.71
C ILE A 5 -30.28 -33.88 -48.60
N LEU A 6 -31.33 -34.72 -48.69
CA LEU A 6 -32.44 -34.48 -49.63
C LEU A 6 -33.73 -33.89 -49.02
N LEU A 7 -33.76 -33.60 -47.71
CA LEU A 7 -34.97 -33.12 -47.02
C LEU A 7 -35.00 -31.59 -46.80
N ALA A 8 -33.93 -30.88 -47.15
CA ALA A 8 -33.80 -29.43 -46.92
C ALA A 8 -34.19 -28.56 -48.14
N PHE A 9 -34.69 -29.12 -49.24
CA PHE A 9 -34.87 -28.37 -50.51
C PHE A 9 -36.24 -28.47 -51.19
N ILE A 10 -37.26 -29.11 -50.59
CA ILE A 10 -38.54 -29.36 -51.29
C ILE A 10 -39.76 -28.62 -50.71
N PHE A 11 -39.68 -27.90 -49.57
CA PHE A 11 -40.85 -27.17 -49.07
C PHE A 11 -40.64 -25.67 -48.83
N SER A 12 -39.74 -25.06 -49.61
CA SER A 12 -39.80 -23.64 -49.94
C SER A 12 -40.47 -23.47 -51.31
N LEU A 13 -41.81 -23.50 -51.37
CA LEU A 13 -42.66 -22.91 -52.43
C LEU A 13 -44.10 -23.47 -52.35
N GLN A 14 -44.92 -22.93 -51.46
CA GLN A 14 -46.33 -22.70 -51.76
C GLN A 14 -46.73 -21.33 -51.21
N THR A 15 -46.67 -20.35 -52.11
CA THR A 15 -47.42 -19.10 -52.01
C THR A 15 -48.88 -19.40 -52.29
N SER A 16 -49.77 -19.07 -51.35
CA SER A 16 -51.16 -18.76 -51.63
C SER A 16 -51.50 -17.46 -50.91
N ALA A 17 -51.93 -16.48 -51.71
CA ALA A 17 -52.43 -15.19 -51.27
C ALA A 17 -53.88 -15.31 -50.76
N THR A 18 -54.35 -14.21 -50.11
CA THR A 18 -55.70 -13.91 -49.56
C THR A 18 -55.96 -14.55 -48.19
N ASP A 19 -56.28 -13.84 -47.11
CA ASP A 19 -57.06 -12.61 -46.96
C ASP A 19 -56.44 -11.62 -45.97
N THR A 20 -56.45 -10.32 -46.33
CA THR A 20 -56.30 -9.23 -45.36
C THR A 20 -57.68 -8.87 -44.81
N THR A 21 -58.10 -9.53 -43.74
CA THR A 21 -59.17 -9.04 -42.87
C THR A 21 -58.51 -8.21 -41.76
N VAL A 22 -58.69 -6.90 -41.87
CA VAL A 22 -58.32 -5.94 -40.81
C VAL A 22 -59.29 -6.15 -39.65
N TYR A 23 -58.84 -6.81 -38.59
CA TYR A 23 -59.56 -6.86 -37.32
C TYR A 23 -59.05 -5.77 -36.39
N TRP A 24 -59.93 -4.84 -36.04
CA TRP A 24 -59.67 -3.64 -35.24
C TRP A 24 -60.22 -3.76 -33.81
N THR A 25 -60.15 -4.97 -33.24
CA THR A 25 -60.41 -5.25 -31.83
C THR A 25 -59.39 -6.29 -31.40
N GLY A 26 -58.72 -6.08 -30.25
CA GLY A 26 -57.65 -6.95 -29.75
C GLY A 26 -58.09 -8.35 -29.29
N GLU A 27 -59.12 -8.92 -29.91
CA GLU A 27 -59.59 -10.28 -29.69
C GLU A 27 -59.18 -11.12 -30.90
N ARG A 28 -58.21 -12.01 -30.71
CA ARG A 28 -57.89 -13.07 -31.67
C ARG A 28 -58.89 -14.21 -31.52
N ASP A 29 -59.24 -14.86 -32.61
CA ASP A 29 -60.05 -16.08 -32.59
C ASP A 29 -59.33 -17.16 -31.75
N PHE A 30 -60.03 -17.75 -30.78
CA PHE A 30 -59.49 -18.81 -29.92
C PHE A 30 -59.11 -20.06 -30.71
N ALA A 31 -59.62 -20.23 -31.93
CA ALA A 31 -59.21 -21.30 -32.82
C ALA A 31 -57.74 -21.18 -33.29
N GLU A 32 -57.14 -19.99 -33.23
CA GLU A 32 -55.76 -19.69 -33.65
C GLU A 32 -54.85 -19.26 -32.48
N TYR A 33 -55.32 -19.34 -31.24
CA TYR A 33 -54.51 -18.99 -30.07
C TYR A 33 -53.51 -20.10 -29.74
N SER A 34 -52.25 -19.90 -30.13
CA SER A 34 -51.09 -20.66 -29.67
C SER A 34 -50.34 -19.87 -28.60
N GLY A 35 -51.03 -19.52 -27.51
CA GLY A 35 -50.36 -19.01 -26.31
C GLY A 35 -49.74 -20.12 -25.48
N PRO A 36 -49.12 -19.76 -24.34
CA PRO A 36 -48.54 -20.73 -23.43
C PRO A 36 -49.62 -21.69 -22.93
N LEU A 37 -49.26 -22.98 -22.87
CA LEU A 37 -50.04 -24.04 -22.25
C LEU A 37 -50.26 -23.76 -20.76
N ASP A 38 -49.31 -23.09 -20.09
CA ASP A 38 -49.44 -22.58 -18.73
C ASP A 38 -49.48 -21.04 -18.70
N PRO A 39 -50.61 -20.41 -18.31
CA PRO A 39 -50.72 -18.97 -18.23
C PRO A 39 -49.95 -18.35 -17.04
N ALA A 40 -49.28 -19.16 -16.21
CA ALA A 40 -48.51 -18.67 -15.08
C ALA A 40 -47.31 -17.82 -15.53
N LEU A 41 -47.06 -16.76 -14.75
CA LEU A 41 -46.03 -15.75 -15.04
C LEU A 41 -44.92 -15.81 -14.01
N ASP A 42 -43.68 -15.68 -14.48
CA ASP A 42 -42.53 -15.35 -13.64
C ASP A 42 -42.24 -13.85 -13.74
N ILE A 43 -42.28 -13.17 -12.60
CA ILE A 43 -42.16 -11.71 -12.52
C ILE A 43 -40.88 -11.37 -11.78
N ASN A 44 -39.90 -10.85 -12.51
CA ASN A 44 -38.69 -10.31 -11.91
C ASN A 44 -38.92 -8.83 -11.54
N TYR A 45 -39.37 -8.60 -10.30
CA TYR A 45 -39.66 -7.26 -9.79
C TYR A 45 -38.46 -6.29 -9.77
N ARG A 46 -37.21 -6.79 -9.85
CA ARG A 46 -36.02 -5.93 -9.90
C ARG A 46 -35.71 -5.40 -11.30
N LEU A 47 -35.99 -6.18 -12.33
CA LEU A 47 -35.71 -5.83 -13.73
C LEU A 47 -36.98 -5.38 -14.48
N GLY A 48 -38.17 -5.57 -13.89
CA GLY A 48 -39.44 -5.26 -14.53
C GLY A 48 -39.80 -6.25 -15.64
N GLU A 49 -39.16 -7.42 -15.67
CA GLU A 49 -39.40 -8.44 -16.68
C GLU A 49 -40.55 -9.35 -16.27
N VAL A 50 -41.43 -9.63 -17.22
CA VAL A 50 -42.55 -10.57 -17.09
C VAL A 50 -42.40 -11.58 -18.22
N LYS A 51 -42.24 -12.85 -17.86
CA LYS A 51 -42.17 -13.96 -18.81
C LYS A 51 -43.22 -15.01 -18.46
N PHE A 52 -43.74 -15.72 -19.46
CA PHE A 52 -44.53 -16.92 -19.18
C PHE A 52 -43.62 -18.04 -18.68
N LEU A 53 -44.14 -18.89 -17.80
CA LEU A 53 -43.39 -20.05 -17.32
C LEU A 53 -43.02 -20.99 -18.45
N ASP A 54 -43.82 -21.08 -19.51
CA ASP A 54 -43.52 -21.87 -20.69
C ASP A 54 -42.32 -21.33 -21.46
N ASP A 55 -42.20 -20.01 -21.65
CA ASP A 55 -41.03 -19.40 -22.27
C ASP A 55 -39.77 -19.69 -21.44
N LYS A 56 -39.89 -19.61 -20.12
CA LYS A 56 -38.79 -19.96 -19.19
C LYS A 56 -38.46 -21.45 -19.24
N TYR A 57 -39.48 -22.30 -19.39
CA TYR A 57 -39.33 -23.74 -19.52
C TYR A 57 -38.62 -24.07 -20.83
N GLU A 58 -39.03 -23.50 -21.97
CA GLU A 58 -38.37 -23.68 -23.27
C GLU A 58 -36.92 -23.17 -23.24
N ASP A 59 -36.69 -21.97 -22.69
CA ASP A 59 -35.35 -21.38 -22.51
C ASP A 59 -34.42 -22.30 -21.71
N SER A 60 -34.98 -23.09 -20.78
CA SER A 60 -34.24 -24.01 -19.91
C SER A 60 -34.45 -25.49 -20.24
N PHE A 61 -35.23 -25.83 -21.27
CA PHE A 61 -35.65 -27.21 -21.52
C PHE A 61 -34.44 -28.05 -21.91
N ILE A 62 -33.66 -27.54 -22.86
CA ILE A 62 -32.44 -28.18 -23.31
C ILE A 62 -31.46 -28.33 -22.13
N SER A 63 -31.23 -27.27 -21.34
CA SER A 63 -30.29 -27.32 -20.21
C SER A 63 -30.75 -28.22 -19.07
N ASN A 64 -32.05 -28.34 -18.81
CA ASN A 64 -32.62 -29.22 -17.78
C ASN A 64 -32.68 -30.70 -18.22
N GLN A 65 -32.64 -30.98 -19.53
CA GLN A 65 -32.69 -32.34 -20.10
C GLN A 65 -31.31 -32.88 -20.49
N ILE A 66 -30.30 -32.01 -20.53
CA ILE A 66 -28.89 -32.41 -20.68
C ILE A 66 -28.43 -32.98 -19.34
N SER A 67 -27.76 -34.15 -19.35
CA SER A 67 -27.23 -34.76 -18.11
C SER A 67 -26.26 -33.79 -17.43
N GLU A 68 -26.20 -33.80 -16.09
CA GLU A 68 -25.23 -33.00 -15.33
C GLU A 68 -23.79 -33.19 -15.85
N GLU A 69 -23.47 -34.37 -16.41
CA GLU A 69 -22.20 -34.71 -17.03
C GLU A 69 -21.85 -33.89 -18.30
N LEU A 70 -22.85 -33.43 -19.06
CA LEU A 70 -22.64 -32.58 -20.25
C LEU A 70 -22.54 -31.09 -19.89
N ILE A 71 -23.22 -30.65 -18.83
CA ILE A 71 -23.00 -29.33 -18.22
C ILE A 71 -21.59 -29.27 -17.61
N ASP A 72 -21.17 -30.36 -16.97
CA ASP A 72 -19.80 -30.54 -16.51
C ASP A 72 -18.81 -30.53 -17.69
N LEU A 73 -19.17 -31.06 -18.86
CA LEU A 73 -18.31 -31.00 -20.05
C LEU A 73 -18.17 -29.59 -20.62
N ASP A 74 -19.26 -28.80 -20.73
CA ASP A 74 -19.18 -27.40 -21.17
C ASP A 74 -18.37 -26.55 -20.18
N SER A 75 -18.63 -26.73 -18.87
CA SER A 75 -17.83 -26.13 -17.81
C SER A 75 -16.37 -26.57 -17.87
N TYR A 76 -16.10 -27.84 -18.15
CA TYR A 76 -14.75 -28.38 -18.29
C TYR A 76 -14.03 -27.78 -19.50
N ILE A 77 -14.70 -27.71 -20.65
CA ILE A 77 -14.15 -27.12 -21.88
C ILE A 77 -13.82 -25.64 -21.63
N LYS A 78 -14.77 -24.85 -21.11
CA LYS A 78 -14.59 -23.40 -20.89
C LYS A 78 -13.60 -23.07 -19.79
N ASN A 79 -13.54 -23.85 -18.71
CA ASN A 79 -12.70 -23.52 -17.56
C ASN A 79 -11.31 -24.18 -17.60
N TYR A 80 -11.15 -25.29 -18.33
CA TYR A 80 -9.88 -26.05 -18.34
C TYR A 80 -9.24 -26.19 -19.72
N ILE A 81 -10.03 -26.35 -20.79
CA ILE A 81 -9.50 -26.54 -22.15
C ILE A 81 -9.25 -25.20 -22.85
N GLU A 82 -10.25 -24.31 -22.91
CA GLU A 82 -10.17 -23.02 -23.60
C GLU A 82 -9.04 -22.10 -23.08
N PRO A 83 -8.86 -21.92 -21.76
CA PRO A 83 -7.75 -21.14 -21.23
C PRO A 83 -6.38 -21.76 -21.52
N GLY A 84 -6.34 -23.07 -21.79
CA GLY A 84 -5.13 -23.79 -22.20
C GLY A 84 -4.66 -23.49 -23.62
N PHE A 85 -5.57 -23.03 -24.51
CA PHE A 85 -5.21 -22.60 -25.87
C PHE A 85 -4.60 -21.20 -25.90
N THR A 86 -5.01 -20.33 -24.98
CA THR A 86 -4.55 -18.94 -24.89
C THR A 86 -3.35 -18.78 -23.94
N CYS A 87 -3.29 -19.57 -22.87
CA CYS A 87 -2.12 -19.68 -21.99
C CYS A 87 -1.53 -21.09 -22.09
N SER A 88 -0.43 -21.23 -22.83
CA SER A 88 0.26 -22.52 -22.95
C SER A 88 0.76 -23.00 -21.59
N SER A 89 0.95 -24.31 -21.42
CA SER A 89 1.48 -24.84 -20.15
C SER A 89 2.87 -24.31 -19.81
N ILE A 90 3.68 -23.90 -20.81
CA ILE A 90 4.99 -23.30 -20.59
C ILE A 90 4.83 -21.89 -20.03
N ASP A 91 3.99 -21.06 -20.65
CA ASP A 91 3.74 -19.68 -20.21
C ASP A 91 3.10 -19.65 -18.82
N PHE A 92 2.20 -20.60 -18.57
CA PHE A 92 1.57 -20.77 -17.26
C PHE A 92 2.62 -21.06 -16.17
N LEU A 93 3.52 -22.02 -16.41
CA LEU A 93 4.55 -22.38 -15.42
C LEU A 93 5.51 -21.23 -15.15
N GLN A 94 5.84 -20.43 -16.16
CA GLN A 94 6.68 -19.23 -16.00
C GLN A 94 5.98 -18.12 -15.20
N SER A 95 4.66 -18.02 -15.32
CA SER A 95 3.85 -16.95 -14.73
C SER A 95 3.28 -17.29 -13.36
N ALA A 96 3.08 -18.58 -13.04
CA ALA A 96 2.34 -19.03 -11.87
C ALA A 96 2.92 -18.52 -10.54
N ASP A 97 4.24 -18.61 -10.38
CA ASP A 97 4.91 -18.18 -9.14
C ASP A 97 4.74 -16.67 -8.92
N TYR A 98 4.86 -15.88 -9.99
CA TYR A 98 4.74 -14.44 -9.91
C TYR A 98 3.28 -13.99 -9.77
N LEU A 99 2.34 -14.69 -10.41
CA LEU A 99 0.90 -14.51 -10.17
C LEU A 99 0.57 -14.74 -8.69
N HIS A 100 1.08 -15.83 -8.09
CA HIS A 100 0.87 -16.08 -6.66
C HIS A 100 1.47 -14.96 -5.80
N TYR A 101 2.68 -14.53 -6.11
CA TYR A 101 3.32 -13.39 -5.45
C TYR A 101 2.47 -12.10 -5.51
N LEU A 102 1.86 -11.78 -6.66
CA LEU A 102 1.00 -10.60 -6.77
C LEU A 102 -0.26 -10.71 -5.91
N HIS A 103 -0.90 -11.89 -5.86
CA HIS A 103 -2.05 -12.12 -4.97
C HIS A 103 -1.67 -11.97 -3.49
N ARG A 104 -0.51 -12.49 -3.08
CA ARG A 104 0.03 -12.28 -1.73
C ARG A 104 0.24 -10.80 -1.44
N LEU A 105 0.86 -10.07 -2.37
CA LEU A 105 1.19 -8.66 -2.20
C LEU A 105 -0.05 -7.79 -2.07
N VAL A 106 -1.09 -8.04 -2.88
CA VAL A 106 -2.40 -7.37 -2.73
C VAL A 106 -3.00 -7.70 -1.36
N SER A 107 -2.99 -8.97 -0.96
CA SER A 107 -3.56 -9.41 0.31
C SER A 107 -2.87 -8.78 1.52
N ILE A 108 -1.54 -8.70 1.50
CA ILE A 108 -0.76 -7.99 2.52
C ILE A 108 -1.18 -6.52 2.57
N SER A 109 -1.35 -5.89 1.41
CA SER A 109 -1.73 -4.47 1.31
C SER A 109 -3.14 -4.20 1.83
N LEU A 110 -4.10 -5.06 1.50
CA LEU A 110 -5.48 -4.97 2.00
C LEU A 110 -5.54 -5.20 3.52
N ASN A 111 -4.83 -6.21 4.02
CA ASN A 111 -4.70 -6.45 5.47
C ASN A 111 -4.06 -5.25 6.19
N TYR A 112 -3.07 -4.60 5.58
CA TYR A 112 -2.44 -3.41 6.14
C TYR A 112 -3.42 -2.21 6.22
N GLU A 113 -4.25 -1.99 5.21
CA GLU A 113 -5.28 -0.95 5.27
C GLU A 113 -6.32 -1.23 6.36
N PHE A 114 -6.73 -2.49 6.52
CA PHE A 114 -7.59 -2.88 7.64
C PHE A 114 -6.89 -2.64 8.99
N LEU A 115 -5.62 -3.03 9.13
CA LEU A 115 -4.82 -2.80 10.33
C LEU A 115 -4.71 -1.30 10.68
N LYS A 116 -4.57 -0.45 9.66
CA LYS A 116 -4.57 1.01 9.81
C LYS A 116 -5.90 1.53 10.37
N LYS A 117 -7.04 1.01 9.88
CA LYS A 117 -8.36 1.34 10.46
C LYS A 117 -8.46 0.91 11.91
N LEU A 118 -7.98 -0.29 12.27
CA LEU A 118 -7.95 -0.76 13.67
C LEU A 118 -7.10 0.15 14.57
N HIS A 119 -5.91 0.52 14.09
CA HIS A 119 -5.01 1.44 14.79
C HIS A 119 -5.68 2.79 15.05
N ILE A 120 -6.37 3.34 14.04
CA ILE A 120 -7.14 4.58 14.19
C ILE A 120 -8.30 4.40 15.17
N SER A 121 -9.06 3.30 15.10
CA SER A 121 -10.15 3.02 16.06
C SER A 121 -9.65 2.96 17.50
N LEU A 122 -8.52 2.30 17.76
CA LEU A 122 -7.92 2.21 19.09
C LEU A 122 -7.48 3.59 19.62
N TYR A 123 -6.97 4.45 18.73
CA TYR A 123 -6.73 5.86 19.06
C TYR A 123 -8.03 6.56 19.46
N GLN A 124 -9.09 6.42 18.65
CA GLN A 124 -10.38 7.08 18.87
C GLN A 124 -11.08 6.64 20.16
N ILE A 125 -10.89 5.37 20.60
CA ILE A 125 -11.52 4.82 21.81
C ILE A 125 -10.86 5.39 23.08
N ASN A 126 -9.54 5.23 23.23
CA ASN A 126 -8.83 5.49 24.49
C ASN A 126 -7.34 5.87 24.30
N GLU A 127 -6.92 6.34 23.12
CA GLU A 127 -5.49 6.55 22.83
C GLU A 127 -4.66 5.26 23.04
N ALA A 128 -5.27 4.11 22.73
CA ALA A 128 -4.67 2.79 22.91
C ALA A 128 -3.95 2.29 21.64
N GLU A 129 -3.66 3.17 20.69
CA GLU A 129 -3.12 2.81 19.37
C GLU A 129 -1.74 2.16 19.43
N GLN A 130 -0.96 2.44 20.49
CA GLN A 130 0.35 1.82 20.71
C GLN A 130 0.25 0.29 20.89
N LYS A 131 -0.88 -0.21 21.37
CA LYS A 131 -1.11 -1.66 21.54
C LYS A 131 -1.29 -2.38 20.20
N CYS A 132 -1.66 -1.64 19.14
CA CYS A 132 -1.71 -2.13 17.77
C CYS A 132 -0.84 -1.23 16.89
N SER A 133 0.47 -1.26 17.11
CA SER A 133 1.39 -0.39 16.39
C SER A 133 1.44 -0.72 14.89
N LEU A 134 1.63 0.31 14.07
CA LEU A 134 1.78 0.19 12.61
C LEU A 134 3.24 0.16 12.17
N ASP A 135 4.20 0.25 13.08
CA ASP A 135 5.61 0.32 12.70
C ASP A 135 6.07 -0.95 11.98
N TYR A 136 6.99 -0.76 11.03
CA TYR A 136 7.59 -1.85 10.25
C TYR A 136 8.08 -3.01 11.11
N ASP A 137 8.76 -2.71 12.23
CA ASP A 137 9.33 -3.74 13.10
C ASP A 137 8.23 -4.65 13.68
N SER A 138 7.08 -4.09 14.01
CA SER A 138 5.95 -4.84 14.57
C SER A 138 5.17 -5.68 13.56
N ILE A 139 5.30 -5.41 12.26
CA ILE A 139 4.54 -6.06 11.19
C ILE A 139 5.43 -7.03 10.40
N PHE A 140 6.62 -6.59 10.01
CA PHE A 140 7.45 -7.27 9.01
C PHE A 140 8.75 -7.88 9.55
N LYS A 141 9.19 -7.53 10.77
CA LYS A 141 10.48 -8.02 11.30
C LYS A 141 10.56 -9.54 11.49
N SER A 142 9.41 -10.17 11.74
CA SER A 142 9.31 -11.62 11.86
C SER A 142 9.27 -12.35 10.52
N CYS A 143 9.12 -11.63 9.42
CA CYS A 143 9.08 -12.19 8.07
C CYS A 143 10.44 -12.76 7.67
N LYS A 144 10.41 -13.98 7.14
CA LYS A 144 11.53 -14.75 6.60
C LYS A 144 11.15 -15.29 5.22
N PRO A 145 10.97 -14.41 4.23
CA PRO A 145 10.59 -14.82 2.88
C PRO A 145 11.63 -15.73 2.23
N VAL A 146 11.16 -16.62 1.36
CA VAL A 146 11.98 -17.57 0.60
C VAL A 146 12.33 -17.00 -0.77
N THR A 147 11.34 -16.48 -1.50
CA THR A 147 11.52 -15.96 -2.86
C THR A 147 12.30 -14.66 -2.92
N THR A 148 12.90 -14.39 -4.08
CA THR A 148 13.65 -13.15 -4.34
C THR A 148 12.74 -11.92 -4.31
N ASP A 149 11.53 -12.03 -4.86
CA ASP A 149 10.60 -10.91 -4.96
C ASP A 149 10.11 -10.48 -3.58
N MET A 150 9.73 -11.44 -2.72
CA MET A 150 9.29 -11.12 -1.36
C MET A 150 10.44 -10.59 -0.49
N LYS A 151 11.68 -11.08 -0.66
CA LYS A 151 12.87 -10.49 0.00
C LYS A 151 13.07 -9.03 -0.38
N LYS A 152 12.96 -8.71 -1.67
CA LYS A 152 13.08 -7.32 -2.17
C LYS A 152 11.96 -6.44 -1.63
N PHE A 153 10.72 -6.94 -1.60
CA PHE A 153 9.58 -6.25 -0.99
C PHE A 153 9.87 -5.89 0.47
N ILE A 154 10.25 -6.87 1.32
CA ILE A 154 10.52 -6.64 2.74
C ILE A 154 11.63 -5.61 2.95
N LYS A 155 12.69 -5.66 2.14
CA LYS A 155 13.79 -4.67 2.19
C LYS A 155 13.32 -3.26 1.82
N ARG A 156 12.58 -3.11 0.73
CA ARG A 156 12.07 -1.79 0.29
C ARG A 156 11.05 -1.22 1.27
N SER A 157 10.19 -2.08 1.80
CA SER A 157 9.23 -1.70 2.84
C SER A 157 9.94 -1.18 4.09
N GLU A 158 11.13 -1.69 4.44
CA GLU A 158 11.92 -1.13 5.56
C GLU A 158 12.38 0.31 5.30
N GLU A 159 12.70 0.64 4.05
CA GLU A 159 13.27 1.94 3.67
C GLU A 159 12.22 3.02 3.45
N PHE A 160 11.05 2.65 2.91
CA PHE A 160 10.04 3.59 2.43
C PHE A 160 8.70 3.49 3.15
N PHE A 161 8.64 2.83 4.31
CA PHE A 161 7.40 2.51 5.01
C PHE A 161 6.44 3.71 5.22
N PRO A 162 5.18 3.64 4.76
CA PRO A 162 4.22 4.74 4.86
C PRO A 162 3.53 4.74 6.24
N ASP A 163 4.16 5.40 7.21
CA ASP A 163 3.66 5.54 8.60
C ASP A 163 2.78 6.78 8.84
N VAL A 164 2.41 7.53 7.79
CA VAL A 164 1.76 8.83 7.98
C VAL A 164 0.24 8.69 7.99
N ILE A 165 -0.36 8.85 9.17
CA ILE A 165 -1.80 9.02 9.34
C ILE A 165 -2.11 10.50 9.59
N ASP A 166 -3.09 11.03 8.84
CA ASP A 166 -3.64 12.35 9.09
C ASP A 166 -4.66 12.29 10.23
N TRP A 167 -4.15 12.40 11.45
CA TRP A 167 -4.93 12.35 12.69
C TRP A 167 -5.93 13.49 12.84
N GLY A 168 -5.76 14.54 12.04
CA GLY A 168 -6.70 15.64 11.96
C GLY A 168 -8.11 15.22 11.56
N LYS A 169 -8.21 14.15 10.77
CA LYS A 169 -9.48 13.58 10.28
C LYS A 169 -10.23 12.75 11.31
N TYR A 170 -9.59 12.33 12.41
CA TYR A 170 -10.13 11.33 13.33
C TYR A 170 -10.21 11.87 14.76
N PRO A 171 -11.36 12.39 15.20
CA PRO A 171 -11.52 12.91 16.54
C PRO A 171 -11.56 11.80 17.59
N LEU A 172 -11.12 12.12 18.82
CA LEU A 172 -11.25 11.25 19.99
C LEU A 172 -12.72 11.14 20.43
N LEU A 173 -13.18 9.92 20.67
CA LEU A 173 -14.56 9.60 21.04
C LEU A 173 -14.61 9.33 22.56
N ARG A 174 -14.58 10.40 23.38
CA ARG A 174 -14.50 10.26 24.85
C ARG A 174 -15.71 9.51 25.45
N LYS A 175 -15.43 8.46 26.24
CA LYS A 175 -16.27 7.80 27.27
C LYS A 175 -17.59 7.11 26.87
N LYS A 176 -18.00 7.11 25.60
CA LYS A 176 -19.12 6.28 25.09
C LYS A 176 -18.83 5.75 23.68
N SER A 177 -17.63 5.26 23.47
CA SER A 177 -17.25 4.57 22.24
C SER A 177 -18.05 3.28 22.13
N SER A 178 -18.92 3.20 21.13
CA SER A 178 -19.63 1.98 20.73
C SER A 178 -19.20 1.59 19.31
N TYR A 179 -19.45 0.33 18.94
CA TYR A 179 -19.28 -0.12 17.56
C TYR A 179 -20.00 0.82 16.58
N ASP A 180 -21.25 1.18 16.85
CA ASP A 180 -22.05 2.02 15.95
C ASP A 180 -21.47 3.42 15.75
N LEU A 181 -20.78 3.97 16.75
CA LEU A 181 -20.13 5.28 16.64
C LEU A 181 -18.86 5.20 15.79
N LEU A 182 -18.07 4.14 15.97
CA LEU A 182 -16.84 3.89 15.21
C LEU A 182 -17.13 3.52 13.75
N GLU A 183 -18.21 2.80 13.50
CA GLU A 183 -18.67 2.41 12.15
C GLU A 183 -18.94 3.64 11.27
N ARG A 184 -19.37 4.78 11.85
CA ARG A 184 -19.51 6.05 11.12
C ARG A 184 -18.20 6.61 10.57
N TYR A 185 -17.06 6.27 11.19
CA TYR A 185 -15.74 6.74 10.78
C TYR A 185 -14.98 5.72 9.94
N GLN A 186 -15.03 4.45 10.33
CA GLN A 186 -14.22 3.38 9.73
C GLN A 186 -15.03 2.41 8.86
N GLY A 187 -16.34 2.65 8.72
CA GLY A 187 -17.22 1.83 7.89
C GLY A 187 -17.34 0.40 8.40
N LYS A 188 -17.55 -0.53 7.47
CA LYS A 188 -17.83 -1.93 7.80
C LYS A 188 -16.65 -2.68 8.40
N ALA A 189 -15.45 -2.09 8.40
CA ALA A 189 -14.31 -2.64 9.13
C ALA A 189 -14.65 -2.86 10.62
N VAL A 190 -15.47 -1.99 11.20
CA VAL A 190 -15.92 -2.10 12.60
C VAL A 190 -16.94 -3.20 12.77
N SER A 191 -17.84 -3.39 11.81
CA SER A 191 -18.81 -4.48 11.81
C SER A 191 -18.11 -5.84 11.68
N ILE A 192 -17.01 -5.92 10.93
CA ILE A 192 -16.16 -7.12 10.88
C ILE A 192 -15.55 -7.41 12.26
N VAL A 193 -15.01 -6.40 12.95
CA VAL A 193 -14.51 -6.56 14.33
C VAL A 193 -15.61 -7.10 15.24
N LYS A 194 -16.81 -6.51 15.16
CA LYS A 194 -17.97 -6.92 15.95
C LYS A 194 -18.42 -8.36 15.65
N ASN A 195 -18.38 -8.79 14.39
CA ASN A 195 -18.92 -10.10 14.00
C ASN A 195 -17.95 -11.25 14.27
N TYR A 196 -16.64 -11.02 14.06
CA TYR A 196 -15.63 -12.08 14.11
C TYR A 196 -14.73 -12.02 15.34
N PHE A 197 -14.60 -10.86 15.99
CA PHE A 197 -13.61 -10.62 17.02
C PHE A 197 -14.19 -10.02 18.31
N SER A 198 -15.52 -10.07 18.50
CA SER A 198 -16.16 -9.48 19.67
C SER A 198 -15.67 -10.09 20.98
N ASP A 199 -15.54 -9.22 21.96
CA ASP A 199 -15.22 -9.47 23.36
C ASP A 199 -16.13 -8.57 24.22
N ASP A 200 -16.15 -8.81 25.54
CA ASP A 200 -16.89 -8.01 26.51
C ASP A 200 -16.37 -6.56 26.56
N ASP A 201 -15.08 -6.39 26.25
CA ASP A 201 -14.43 -5.09 26.10
C ASP A 201 -14.20 -4.75 24.61
N LEU A 202 -14.62 -3.54 24.24
CA LEU A 202 -14.46 -3.01 22.89
C LEU A 202 -12.96 -2.95 22.52
N GLU A 203 -12.12 -2.47 23.43
CA GLU A 203 -10.68 -2.39 23.17
C GLU A 203 -10.07 -3.78 22.94
N GLN A 204 -10.42 -4.79 23.74
CA GLN A 204 -9.99 -6.17 23.52
C GLN A 204 -10.43 -6.72 22.16
N SER A 205 -11.63 -6.38 21.69
CA SER A 205 -12.12 -6.84 20.39
C SER A 205 -11.24 -6.34 19.24
N PHE A 206 -10.86 -5.05 19.28
CA PHE A 206 -9.92 -4.47 18.31
C PHE A 206 -8.51 -5.06 18.45
N LEU A 207 -8.05 -5.36 19.68
CA LEU A 207 -6.74 -5.99 19.89
C LEU A 207 -6.70 -7.45 19.42
N ARG A 208 -7.81 -8.19 19.50
CA ARG A 208 -7.93 -9.54 18.90
C ARG A 208 -7.84 -9.46 17.38
N ALA A 209 -8.63 -8.57 16.76
CA ALA A 209 -8.57 -8.33 15.32
C ALA A 209 -7.16 -7.90 14.88
N CYS A 210 -6.50 -7.02 15.63
CA CYS A 210 -5.13 -6.58 15.33
C CYS A 210 -4.13 -7.74 15.34
N ARG A 211 -4.19 -8.60 16.36
CA ARG A 211 -3.31 -9.78 16.46
C ARG A 211 -3.56 -10.76 15.31
N PHE A 212 -4.83 -11.00 14.97
CA PHE A 212 -5.22 -11.84 13.84
C PHE A 212 -4.61 -11.31 12.54
N VAL A 213 -4.83 -10.03 12.21
CA VAL A 213 -4.36 -9.42 10.97
C VAL A 213 -2.84 -9.38 10.88
N LYS A 214 -2.14 -9.08 11.99
CA LYS A 214 -0.67 -9.16 12.03
C LYS A 214 -0.18 -10.58 11.76
N ASN A 215 -0.87 -11.59 12.28
CA ASN A 215 -0.53 -12.99 11.99
C ASN A 215 -0.79 -13.35 10.52
N GLU A 216 -1.88 -12.87 9.93
CA GLU A 216 -2.16 -13.06 8.49
C GLU A 216 -1.07 -12.44 7.61
N ILE A 217 -0.70 -11.18 7.87
CA ILE A 217 0.41 -10.52 7.16
C ILE A 217 1.71 -11.30 7.34
N ASN A 218 1.98 -11.79 8.55
CA ASN A 218 3.17 -12.59 8.83
C ASN A 218 3.15 -13.93 8.07
N THR A 219 2.02 -14.61 7.97
CA THR A 219 1.89 -15.86 7.19
C THR A 219 2.13 -15.60 5.70
N LEU A 220 1.52 -14.54 5.16
CA LEU A 220 1.66 -14.13 3.76
C LEU A 220 3.10 -13.74 3.41
N CYS A 221 3.78 -12.95 4.25
CA CYS A 221 5.15 -12.52 4.00
C CYS A 221 6.19 -13.63 4.19
N ASN A 222 5.86 -14.66 4.98
CA ASN A 222 6.67 -15.88 5.12
C ASN A 222 6.40 -16.88 3.98
N GLU A 223 5.45 -16.59 3.10
CA GLU A 223 5.07 -17.44 1.96
C GLU A 223 4.53 -18.82 2.37
N ASN A 224 4.02 -18.92 3.61
CA ASN A 224 3.37 -20.12 4.16
C ASN A 224 1.84 -20.08 3.98
N ASP A 225 1.36 -19.21 3.11
CA ASP A 225 -0.06 -18.99 2.86
C ASP A 225 -0.66 -19.98 1.86
N THR A 226 -1.98 -20.08 1.95
CA THR A 226 -2.85 -20.78 1.01
C THR A 226 -3.64 -19.81 0.14
N TYR A 227 -3.14 -18.59 -0.07
CA TYR A 227 -3.87 -17.51 -0.73
C TYR A 227 -3.66 -17.59 -2.25
N TYR A 228 -4.38 -18.51 -2.89
CA TYR A 228 -4.28 -18.79 -4.31
C TYR A 228 -5.51 -18.26 -5.06
N GLY A 229 -5.44 -17.02 -5.53
CA GLY A 229 -6.49 -16.43 -6.37
C GLY A 229 -7.60 -15.69 -5.60
N ILE A 230 -7.35 -15.37 -4.32
CA ILE A 230 -8.23 -14.65 -3.36
C ILE A 230 -9.71 -14.84 -3.68
N SER A 231 -10.07 -16.11 -3.79
CA SER A 231 -11.37 -16.70 -4.06
C SER A 231 -12.29 -15.96 -5.03
N ASN A 232 -11.78 -15.62 -6.22
CA ASN A 232 -12.56 -15.08 -7.35
C ASN A 232 -13.11 -13.65 -7.14
N MET A 233 -12.41 -12.83 -6.34
CA MET A 233 -12.70 -11.40 -6.24
C MET A 233 -12.20 -10.67 -7.49
N ASN A 234 -13.12 -10.38 -8.41
CA ASN A 234 -12.82 -9.68 -9.66
C ASN A 234 -12.13 -8.32 -9.43
N GLU A 235 -12.37 -7.67 -8.29
CA GLU A 235 -11.73 -6.41 -7.93
C GLU A 235 -10.20 -6.56 -7.79
N ILE A 236 -9.73 -7.64 -7.18
CA ILE A 236 -8.29 -7.91 -7.02
C ILE A 236 -7.67 -8.23 -8.37
N HIS A 237 -8.35 -9.03 -9.19
CA HIS A 237 -7.88 -9.37 -10.55
C HIS A 237 -7.77 -8.12 -11.42
N ASN A 238 -8.83 -7.29 -11.45
CA ASN A 238 -8.87 -6.05 -12.20
C ASN A 238 -7.78 -5.06 -11.72
N PHE A 239 -7.54 -5.00 -10.42
CA PHE A 239 -6.47 -4.18 -9.86
C PHE A 239 -5.10 -4.68 -10.34
N ILE A 240 -4.83 -5.98 -10.25
CA ILE A 240 -3.57 -6.57 -10.73
C ILE A 240 -3.40 -6.26 -12.22
N GLU A 241 -4.41 -6.54 -13.05
CA GLU A 241 -4.39 -6.26 -14.50
C GLU A 241 -4.07 -4.79 -14.81
N GLY A 242 -4.59 -3.86 -14.00
CA GLY A 242 -4.36 -2.42 -14.16
C GLY A 242 -2.96 -1.94 -13.73
N THR A 243 -2.15 -2.79 -13.10
CA THR A 243 -0.83 -2.39 -12.57
C THR A 243 0.30 -2.64 -13.57
N SER A 244 1.40 -1.90 -13.43
CA SER A 244 2.61 -2.12 -14.23
C SER A 244 3.22 -3.51 -14.00
N ALA A 245 3.06 -4.06 -12.79
CA ALA A 245 3.54 -5.40 -12.44
C ALA A 245 2.94 -6.50 -13.33
N PHE A 246 1.72 -6.35 -13.82
CA PHE A 246 1.08 -7.35 -14.68
C PHE A 246 1.73 -7.48 -16.06
N LYS A 247 2.44 -6.44 -16.53
CA LYS A 247 3.17 -6.50 -17.81
C LYS A 247 4.25 -7.57 -17.83
N VAL A 248 4.82 -7.92 -16.67
CA VAL A 248 5.81 -9.01 -16.54
C VAL A 248 5.19 -10.36 -16.93
N ILE A 249 3.89 -10.54 -16.65
CA ILE A 249 3.14 -11.76 -16.97
C ILE A 249 2.55 -11.68 -18.38
N ASN A 250 2.18 -10.47 -18.81
CA ASN A 250 1.50 -10.24 -20.07
C ASN A 250 2.43 -9.90 -21.24
N GLN A 251 3.67 -10.40 -21.26
CA GLN A 251 4.66 -10.07 -22.31
C GLN A 251 4.20 -10.52 -23.71
N ILE A 252 3.51 -11.65 -23.80
CA ILE A 252 3.06 -12.27 -25.05
C ILE A 252 1.54 -12.05 -25.27
N GLY A 253 0.87 -11.33 -24.37
CA GLY A 253 -0.58 -11.10 -24.43
C GLY A 253 -1.44 -12.21 -23.80
N SER A 254 -0.82 -13.27 -23.26
CA SER A 254 -1.51 -14.40 -22.62
C SER A 254 -1.76 -14.23 -21.12
N GLY A 255 -1.33 -13.11 -20.52
CA GLY A 255 -1.26 -12.97 -19.06
C GLY A 255 -2.63 -13.07 -18.37
N LYS A 256 -3.68 -12.55 -19.01
CA LYS A 256 -5.06 -12.64 -18.50
C LYS A 256 -5.56 -14.08 -18.46
N ALA A 257 -5.40 -14.81 -19.56
CA ALA A 257 -5.74 -16.22 -19.63
C ALA A 257 -4.93 -17.05 -18.62
N CYS A 258 -3.65 -16.72 -18.41
CA CYS A 258 -2.82 -17.39 -17.40
C CYS A 258 -3.31 -17.10 -15.98
N MET A 259 -3.80 -15.89 -15.69
CA MET A 259 -4.40 -15.54 -14.40
C MET A 259 -5.72 -16.30 -14.16
N GLU A 260 -6.60 -16.34 -15.15
CA GLU A 260 -7.86 -17.12 -15.08
C GLU A 260 -7.57 -18.61 -14.84
N ARG A 261 -6.64 -19.18 -15.62
CA ARG A 261 -6.18 -20.56 -15.44
C ARG A 261 -5.56 -20.79 -14.05
N PHE A 262 -4.80 -19.82 -13.53
CA PHE A 262 -4.18 -19.90 -12.20
C PHE A 262 -5.24 -20.01 -11.09
N VAL A 263 -6.28 -19.19 -11.17
CA VAL A 263 -7.39 -19.19 -10.20
C VAL A 263 -8.13 -20.52 -10.26
N VAL A 264 -8.50 -20.99 -11.46
CA VAL A 264 -9.23 -22.26 -11.63
C VAL A 264 -8.43 -23.44 -11.07
N LEU A 265 -7.15 -23.56 -11.42
CA LEU A 265 -6.31 -24.69 -11.01
C LEU A 265 -5.99 -24.72 -9.50
N ASN A 266 -6.01 -23.56 -8.83
CA ASN A 266 -5.67 -23.48 -7.41
C ASN A 266 -6.88 -23.22 -6.50
N LYS A 267 -8.10 -23.13 -7.04
CA LYS A 267 -9.34 -22.96 -6.28
C LYS A 267 -9.49 -23.96 -5.14
N LEU A 268 -9.13 -25.23 -5.36
CA LEU A 268 -9.22 -26.29 -4.34
C LEU A 268 -8.05 -26.31 -3.35
N LYS A 269 -6.94 -25.64 -3.68
CA LYS A 269 -5.79 -25.47 -2.79
C LYS A 269 -5.94 -24.27 -1.87
N GLU A 270 -6.82 -23.34 -2.23
CA GLU A 270 -7.09 -22.16 -1.46
C GLU A 270 -7.90 -22.48 -0.21
N SER A 271 -7.41 -22.02 0.93
CA SER A 271 -8.09 -22.13 2.21
C SER A 271 -7.93 -20.79 2.92
N ILE A 272 -9.00 -20.00 2.94
CA ILE A 272 -9.03 -18.68 3.56
C ILE A 272 -10.19 -18.67 4.56
N ASP A 273 -9.87 -18.25 5.79
CA ASP A 273 -10.84 -18.08 6.87
C ASP A 273 -11.91 -17.02 6.51
N ASP A 274 -13.11 -17.18 7.05
CA ASP A 274 -14.24 -16.28 6.72
C ASP A 274 -14.02 -14.84 7.22
N ALA A 275 -13.27 -14.65 8.32
CA ALA A 275 -12.86 -13.33 8.76
C ALA A 275 -11.89 -12.70 7.76
N SER A 276 -10.88 -13.45 7.30
CA SER A 276 -9.95 -13.00 6.27
C SER A 276 -10.66 -12.65 4.96
N LYS A 277 -11.59 -13.49 4.47
CA LYS A 277 -12.41 -13.18 3.29
C LYS A 277 -13.21 -11.88 3.47
N SER A 278 -13.81 -11.69 4.64
CA SER A 278 -14.59 -10.48 4.94
C SER A 278 -13.73 -9.23 4.96
N ILE A 279 -12.51 -9.32 5.53
CA ILE A 279 -11.53 -8.22 5.55
C ILE A 279 -11.12 -7.87 4.12
N LEU A 280 -10.69 -8.84 3.32
CA LEU A 280 -10.25 -8.62 1.95
C LEU A 280 -11.35 -8.03 1.07
N LYS A 281 -12.60 -8.51 1.24
CA LYS A 281 -13.76 -8.01 0.50
C LYS A 281 -14.13 -6.58 0.88
N GLU A 282 -14.02 -6.22 2.15
CA GLU A 282 -14.31 -4.84 2.58
C GLU A 282 -13.24 -3.88 2.06
N GLU A 283 -11.98 -4.27 2.20
CA GLU A 283 -10.86 -3.42 1.79
C GLU A 283 -10.62 -3.41 0.29
N SER A 284 -11.22 -4.30 -0.50
CA SER A 284 -11.12 -4.25 -1.96
C SER A 284 -11.68 -2.94 -2.54
N ASN A 285 -12.64 -2.30 -1.85
CA ASN A 285 -13.12 -0.97 -2.22
C ASN A 285 -12.05 0.12 -2.05
N SER A 286 -11.02 -0.15 -1.24
CA SER A 286 -9.87 0.72 -1.00
C SER A 286 -8.74 0.50 -2.02
N LEU A 287 -8.88 -0.41 -3.00
CA LEU A 287 -7.84 -0.70 -4.01
C LEU A 287 -7.38 0.56 -4.78
N GLY A 288 -8.28 1.52 -5.06
CA GLY A 288 -7.90 2.80 -5.69
C GLY A 288 -6.98 3.67 -4.82
N LYS A 289 -6.98 3.48 -3.50
CA LYS A 289 -6.07 4.15 -2.54
C LYS A 289 -4.76 3.40 -2.34
N LEU A 290 -4.65 2.15 -2.80
CA LEU A 290 -3.38 1.39 -2.76
C LEU A 290 -2.30 2.00 -3.68
N ASN A 291 -2.64 2.99 -4.51
CA ASN A 291 -1.69 3.83 -5.23
C ASN A 291 -0.66 4.53 -4.31
N GLU A 292 -0.96 4.67 -3.02
CA GLU A 292 -0.07 5.20 -1.99
C GLU A 292 0.35 4.14 -0.94
N GLY A 293 -0.05 2.88 -1.15
CA GLY A 293 0.09 1.78 -0.20
C GLY A 293 1.33 0.92 -0.41
N ILE A 294 1.54 -0.02 0.52
CA ILE A 294 2.72 -0.91 0.55
C ILE A 294 2.86 -1.81 -0.69
N PHE A 295 1.78 -2.03 -1.45
CA PHE A 295 1.78 -2.81 -2.70
C PHE A 295 2.92 -2.42 -3.64
N TRP A 296 3.15 -1.12 -3.83
CA TRP A 296 4.13 -0.64 -4.81
C TRP A 296 5.57 -0.92 -4.46
N TYR A 297 5.91 -1.23 -3.20
CA TYR A 297 7.27 -1.64 -2.87
C TYR A 297 7.59 -3.04 -3.41
N GLY A 298 6.57 -3.88 -3.59
CA GLY A 298 6.71 -5.23 -4.11
C GLY A 298 6.49 -5.32 -5.63
N ALA A 299 5.73 -4.40 -6.21
CA ALA A 299 5.26 -4.45 -7.60
C ALA A 299 6.28 -3.91 -8.65
N LEU A 300 7.57 -3.83 -8.31
CA LEU A 300 8.60 -3.15 -9.11
C LEU A 300 9.47 -4.09 -9.96
N ARG A 301 9.06 -5.35 -10.14
CA ARG A 301 9.87 -6.34 -10.86
C ARG A 301 10.21 -5.91 -12.29
N GLU A 302 9.28 -5.26 -12.99
CA GLU A 302 9.52 -4.65 -14.31
C GLU A 302 10.74 -3.71 -14.29
N PHE A 303 10.89 -2.88 -13.25
CA PHE A 303 12.01 -1.95 -13.12
C PHE A 303 13.31 -2.64 -12.72
N ASP A 304 13.23 -3.68 -11.90
CA ASP A 304 14.40 -4.49 -11.53
C ASP A 304 14.99 -5.22 -12.73
N ASP A 305 14.14 -5.83 -13.57
CA ASP A 305 14.54 -6.54 -14.77
C ASP A 305 15.19 -5.58 -15.79
N LEU A 306 14.79 -4.30 -15.77
CA LEU A 306 15.39 -3.21 -16.54
C LEU A 306 16.64 -2.59 -15.88
N GLY A 307 17.06 -3.08 -14.70
CA GLY A 307 18.25 -2.62 -13.99
C GLY A 307 18.09 -1.30 -13.22
N VAL A 308 16.86 -0.81 -13.06
CA VAL A 308 16.54 0.42 -12.31
C VAL A 308 16.25 0.07 -10.86
N ALA A 309 17.28 -0.31 -10.11
CA ALA A 309 17.13 -0.63 -8.68
C ALA A 309 16.94 0.65 -7.86
N ILE A 310 15.78 0.81 -7.19
CA ILE A 310 15.48 1.94 -6.28
C ILE A 310 16.37 1.92 -5.02
N VAL A 311 16.96 0.77 -4.69
CA VAL A 311 17.83 0.56 -3.53
C VAL A 311 19.18 0.06 -4.02
N GLU A 312 20.25 0.82 -3.77
CA GLU A 312 21.62 0.36 -4.03
C GLU A 312 21.89 -0.90 -3.19
N GLU A 313 21.96 -2.06 -3.84
CA GLU A 313 22.53 -3.24 -3.22
C GLU A 313 24.03 -2.98 -3.00
N LYS A 314 24.41 -2.68 -1.76
CA LYS A 314 25.80 -2.78 -1.35
C LYS A 314 26.24 -4.22 -1.62
N LYS A 315 26.96 -4.44 -2.72
CA LYS A 315 27.66 -5.69 -2.98
C LYS A 315 28.49 -6.01 -1.73
N PRO A 316 28.34 -7.19 -1.11
CA PRO A 316 29.17 -7.56 0.00
C PRO A 316 30.63 -7.57 -0.49
N GLU A 317 31.49 -6.79 0.17
CA GLU A 317 32.93 -6.88 -0.03
C GLU A 317 33.34 -8.33 0.23
N PRO A 318 34.14 -8.95 -0.65
CA PRO A 318 34.54 -10.33 -0.47
C PRO A 318 35.30 -10.46 0.86
N VAL A 319 34.69 -11.16 1.81
CA VAL A 319 35.36 -11.55 3.05
C VAL A 319 36.51 -12.47 2.65
N VAL A 320 37.72 -11.93 2.64
CA VAL A 320 38.94 -12.73 2.54
C VAL A 320 38.95 -13.62 3.77
N VAL A 321 38.59 -14.89 3.59
CA VAL A 321 38.70 -15.93 4.61
C VAL A 321 40.20 -16.12 4.85
N VAL A 322 40.75 -15.41 5.84
CA VAL A 322 42.05 -15.75 6.41
C VAL A 322 41.86 -17.05 7.15
N LYS A 323 42.23 -18.16 6.50
CA LYS A 323 42.38 -19.47 7.15
C LYS A 323 43.34 -19.28 8.32
N LYS A 324 42.81 -19.44 9.53
CA LYS A 324 43.60 -19.52 10.76
C LYS A 324 44.29 -20.89 10.74
N GLU A 325 45.57 -20.92 10.36
CA GLU A 325 46.38 -22.13 10.51
C GLU A 325 46.59 -22.42 12.01
N GLU A 326 46.24 -23.62 12.43
CA GLU A 326 46.52 -24.13 13.77
C GLU A 326 48.03 -24.41 13.91
N PRO A 327 48.64 -24.07 15.07
CA PRO A 327 50.06 -24.29 15.28
C PRO A 327 50.36 -25.77 15.51
N LYS A 328 51.06 -26.39 14.57
CA LYS A 328 51.75 -27.68 14.80
C LYS A 328 52.98 -27.46 15.67
N VAL A 329 52.94 -28.01 16.86
CA VAL A 329 54.10 -28.19 17.76
C VAL A 329 54.90 -29.41 17.32
N VAL A 330 56.16 -29.26 16.91
CA VAL A 330 57.25 -30.25 17.12
C VAL A 330 58.61 -29.54 17.25
N SER A 331 59.46 -30.16 18.07
CA SER A 331 60.68 -29.79 18.78
C SER A 331 61.98 -29.46 18.01
N ILE A 332 62.75 -28.53 18.61
CA ILE A 332 64.20 -28.51 18.94
C ILE A 332 65.19 -29.16 17.94
N VAL A 333 66.13 -28.37 17.40
CA VAL A 333 67.60 -28.61 17.45
C VAL A 333 68.37 -27.28 17.36
N LYS A 334 69.29 -27.04 18.30
CA LYS A 334 70.29 -25.96 18.29
C LYS A 334 71.34 -26.16 17.19
N LYS A 335 71.75 -25.09 16.51
CA LYS A 335 73.14 -24.85 16.09
C LYS A 335 73.42 -23.35 15.98
N VAL A 336 74.58 -22.97 16.51
CA VAL A 336 75.12 -21.61 16.61
C VAL A 336 76.16 -21.42 15.50
N ASP A 337 76.45 -20.13 15.25
CA ASP A 337 77.55 -19.51 14.47
C ASP A 337 77.21 -18.97 13.07
N PRO A 338 77.92 -17.94 12.57
CA PRO A 338 78.08 -16.60 13.15
C PRO A 338 77.72 -15.50 12.13
N LYS A 339 77.64 -14.24 12.60
CA LYS A 339 77.31 -13.03 11.81
C LYS A 339 78.09 -12.92 10.48
N PRO A 340 77.45 -12.35 9.45
CA PRO A 340 78.06 -11.20 8.79
C PRO A 340 77.13 -9.98 8.79
N ILE A 341 77.71 -8.87 9.23
CA ILE A 341 77.21 -7.51 9.12
C ILE A 341 76.84 -7.25 7.65
N LYS A 342 75.57 -6.92 7.39
CA LYS A 342 75.18 -6.25 6.14
C LYS A 342 74.58 -4.89 6.44
N ILE A 343 75.16 -3.95 5.72
CA ILE A 343 75.06 -2.51 5.81
C ILE A 343 73.65 -2.05 5.43
N SER A 344 73.24 -0.99 6.13
CA SER A 344 72.07 -0.17 5.93
C SER A 344 71.76 0.17 4.47
N ILE A 345 70.52 -0.07 4.06
CA ILE A 345 69.79 0.88 3.20
C ILE A 345 68.42 1.06 3.86
N ALA A 346 68.30 2.15 4.63
CA ALA A 346 67.01 2.65 5.05
C ALA A 346 66.20 2.96 3.78
N LYS A 347 65.10 2.23 3.55
CA LYS A 347 64.06 2.73 2.66
C LYS A 347 63.59 4.07 3.24
N PRO A 348 63.47 5.14 2.42
CA PRO A 348 62.88 6.38 2.90
C PRO A 348 61.48 6.05 3.39
N VAL A 349 61.27 6.23 4.69
CA VAL A 349 59.93 6.29 5.28
C VAL A 349 59.29 7.51 4.64
N VAL A 350 58.46 7.27 3.62
CA VAL A 350 57.51 8.27 3.14
C VAL A 350 56.61 8.55 4.32
N LYS A 351 56.90 9.64 5.05
CA LYS A 351 55.92 10.22 5.97
C LYS A 351 54.67 10.44 5.12
N PRO A 352 53.52 9.84 5.48
CA PRO A 352 52.29 10.16 4.77
C PRO A 352 52.11 11.66 4.90
N VAL A 353 52.21 12.36 3.77
CA VAL A 353 51.79 13.74 3.67
C VAL A 353 50.34 13.71 4.10
N ALA A 354 50.06 14.29 5.27
CA ALA A 354 48.71 14.47 5.74
C ALA A 354 47.98 15.24 4.65
N VAL A 355 47.17 14.51 3.86
CA VAL A 355 46.18 15.12 2.99
C VAL A 355 45.32 15.93 3.93
N LYS A 356 45.49 17.26 3.90
CA LYS A 356 44.55 18.19 4.51
C LYS A 356 43.20 17.79 3.94
N LYS A 357 42.41 17.11 4.75
CA LYS A 357 41.00 16.86 4.49
C LYS A 357 40.41 18.25 4.31
N GLU A 358 40.09 18.64 3.08
CA GLU A 358 39.37 19.89 2.85
C GLU A 358 38.15 19.86 3.76
N GLU A 359 38.08 20.84 4.67
CA GLU A 359 36.91 20.99 5.52
C GLU A 359 35.71 21.16 4.57
N PRO A 360 34.68 20.31 4.68
CA PRO A 360 33.53 20.40 3.78
C PRO A 360 32.95 21.80 3.90
N LYS A 361 32.87 22.52 2.78
CA LYS A 361 32.21 23.83 2.71
C LYS A 361 30.82 23.68 3.32
N VAL A 362 30.57 24.37 4.44
CA VAL A 362 29.29 24.37 5.13
C VAL A 362 28.25 24.96 4.18
N VAL A 363 27.44 24.10 3.57
CA VAL A 363 26.30 24.52 2.76
C VAL A 363 25.24 25.05 3.72
N LEU A 364 24.96 26.35 3.65
CA LEU A 364 23.96 27.00 4.50
C LEU A 364 22.56 26.69 3.99
N SER A 365 21.63 26.46 4.93
CA SER A 365 20.21 26.29 4.60
C SER A 365 19.60 27.57 4.02
N ALA A 366 18.51 27.43 3.26
CA ALA A 366 17.71 28.52 2.72
C ALA A 366 17.20 29.47 3.83
N PHE A 367 16.95 28.92 5.02
CA PHE A 367 16.58 29.71 6.18
C PHE A 367 17.74 30.61 6.62
N GLN A 368 18.94 30.04 6.75
CA GLN A 368 20.11 30.82 7.17
C GLN A 368 20.52 31.86 6.13
N ASP A 369 20.34 31.57 4.84
CA ASP A 369 20.54 32.56 3.78
C ASP A 369 19.57 33.73 3.92
N ALA A 370 18.30 33.47 4.22
CA ALA A 370 17.30 34.51 4.45
C ALA A 370 17.61 35.34 5.70
N VAL A 371 18.08 34.70 6.79
CA VAL A 371 18.51 35.40 8.01
C VAL A 371 19.72 36.31 7.73
N LYS A 372 20.70 35.85 6.96
CA LYS A 372 21.86 36.68 6.59
C LYS A 372 21.44 37.90 5.77
N LYS A 373 20.59 37.71 4.76
CA LYS A 373 20.02 38.82 3.97
C LYS A 373 19.24 39.80 4.83
N PHE A 374 18.42 39.28 5.75
CA PHE A 374 17.68 40.11 6.69
C PHE A 374 18.60 40.98 7.55
N ARG A 375 19.72 40.44 8.04
CA ARG A 375 20.70 41.22 8.83
C ARG A 375 21.37 42.33 8.03
N THR A 376 21.60 42.11 6.74
CA THR A 376 22.20 43.12 5.85
C THR A 376 21.20 44.21 5.50
N ASP A 377 19.98 43.82 5.11
CA ASP A 377 19.02 44.75 4.49
C ASP A 377 18.00 45.33 5.48
N LYS A 378 17.86 44.73 6.67
CA LYS A 378 16.87 45.06 7.73
C LYS A 378 15.42 45.12 7.23
N LYS A 379 15.12 44.46 6.10
CA LYS A 379 13.79 44.35 5.51
C LYS A 379 13.29 42.93 5.63
N THR A 380 11.98 42.74 5.70
CA THR A 380 11.35 41.41 5.68
C THR A 380 11.86 40.59 4.49
N VAL A 381 12.45 39.42 4.75
CA VAL A 381 13.04 38.55 3.71
C VAL A 381 12.26 37.25 3.58
N GLU A 382 11.96 36.86 2.35
CA GLU A 382 11.33 35.59 2.01
C GLU A 382 12.33 34.42 2.08
N VAL A 383 11.95 33.33 2.74
CA VAL A 383 12.71 32.07 2.70
C VAL A 383 12.41 31.35 1.38
N ASN A 384 13.47 30.94 0.66
CA ASN A 384 13.30 30.18 -0.58
C ASN A 384 12.78 28.75 -0.28
N MET A 385 11.48 28.54 -0.46
CA MET A 385 10.82 27.27 -0.15
C MET A 385 11.25 26.11 -1.06
N THR A 386 11.68 26.40 -2.29
CA THR A 386 12.19 25.36 -3.21
C THR A 386 13.54 24.82 -2.74
N LYS A 387 14.45 25.73 -2.36
CA LYS A 387 15.75 25.35 -1.79
C LYS A 387 15.57 24.67 -0.42
N MET A 388 14.63 25.18 0.39
CA MET A 388 14.29 24.58 1.69
C MET A 388 14.04 23.08 1.59
N LYS A 389 13.24 22.63 0.62
CA LYS A 389 12.92 21.19 0.44
C LYS A 389 14.17 20.32 0.29
N THR A 390 15.23 20.83 -0.32
CA THR A 390 16.47 20.09 -0.56
C THR A 390 17.51 20.23 0.56
N ASP A 391 17.37 21.21 1.45
CA ASP A 391 18.42 21.57 2.42
C ASP A 391 18.65 20.53 3.55
N TYR A 392 17.71 19.61 3.74
CA TYR A 392 17.78 18.62 4.82
C TYR A 392 17.04 17.35 4.43
N LYS A 393 17.62 16.20 4.76
CA LYS A 393 16.97 14.89 4.60
C LYS A 393 16.70 14.30 5.97
N TYR A 394 15.43 14.06 6.28
CA TYR A 394 15.03 13.49 7.57
C TYR A 394 15.62 12.09 7.77
N SER A 395 16.21 11.85 8.94
CA SER A 395 16.62 10.50 9.34
C SER A 395 15.42 9.72 9.88
N LYS A 396 15.44 8.38 9.76
CA LYS A 396 14.40 7.49 10.31
C LYS A 396 14.13 7.77 11.81
N LYS A 397 15.19 8.09 12.57
CA LYS A 397 15.08 8.43 14.00
C LYS A 397 14.25 9.69 14.23
N ILE A 398 14.47 10.74 13.44
CA ILE A 398 13.76 12.01 13.56
C ILE A 398 12.29 11.86 13.16
N LEU A 399 12.02 11.12 12.08
CA LEU A 399 10.66 10.80 11.65
C LEU A 399 9.90 10.03 12.74
N LYS A 400 10.55 9.04 13.38
CA LYS A 400 9.96 8.31 14.51
C LYS A 400 9.66 9.21 15.71
N THR A 401 10.52 10.18 16.02
CA THR A 401 10.28 11.13 17.11
C THR A 401 9.10 12.07 16.80
N PHE A 402 8.99 12.57 15.56
CA PHE A 402 7.89 13.46 15.15
C PHE A 402 6.55 12.73 15.00
N ASN A 403 6.55 11.48 14.52
CA ASN A 403 5.33 10.67 14.37
C ASN A 403 4.89 9.97 15.67
N GLY A 404 5.81 9.74 16.60
CA GLY A 404 5.54 9.15 17.90
C GLY A 404 5.28 10.22 18.98
N PRO A 405 6.21 10.44 19.91
CA PRO A 405 5.98 11.24 21.13
C PRO A 405 5.64 12.70 20.86
N LEU A 406 6.24 13.33 19.84
CA LEU A 406 6.01 14.76 19.53
C LEU A 406 4.69 15.03 18.78
N ARG A 407 3.90 13.99 18.50
CA ARG A 407 2.61 14.12 17.82
C ARG A 407 1.55 14.79 18.70
N ALA A 408 1.49 14.44 19.98
CA ALA A 408 0.57 15.10 20.94
C ALA A 408 0.84 16.61 21.06
N TYR A 409 2.09 17.01 20.81
CA TYR A 409 2.59 18.39 20.84
C TYR A 409 2.09 19.22 19.64
N GLN A 410 1.43 18.61 18.64
CA GLN A 410 0.77 19.31 17.53
C GLN A 410 -0.67 19.73 17.87
N THR A 411 -1.24 19.23 18.97
CA THR A 411 -2.60 19.56 19.37
C THR A 411 -2.68 20.98 19.93
N ARG A 412 -3.80 21.67 19.70
CA ARG A 412 -4.04 23.01 20.25
C ARG A 412 -3.87 23.05 21.77
N LYS A 413 -4.32 22.00 22.48
CA LYS A 413 -4.20 21.91 23.94
C LYS A 413 -2.73 21.87 24.36
N ALA A 414 -1.94 20.95 23.81
CA ALA A 414 -0.53 20.81 24.16
C ALA A 414 0.27 22.08 23.81
N LEU A 415 0.05 22.67 22.64
CA LEU A 415 0.67 23.94 22.27
C LEU A 415 0.27 25.08 23.21
N THR A 416 -0.98 25.12 23.68
CA THR A 416 -1.44 26.12 24.63
C THR A 416 -0.77 25.94 25.98
N ASP A 417 -0.62 24.69 26.43
CA ASP A 417 0.04 24.36 27.69
C ASP A 417 1.54 24.74 27.62
N MET A 418 2.24 24.41 26.53
CA MET A 418 3.65 24.79 26.30
C MET A 418 3.84 26.30 26.12
N LYS A 419 2.89 27.00 25.48
CA LYS A 419 2.94 28.46 25.40
C LYS A 419 2.83 29.09 26.79
N LYS A 420 1.98 28.54 27.66
CA LYS A 420 1.74 29.06 29.01
C LYS A 420 2.84 28.71 30.00
N ILE A 421 3.31 27.47 29.99
CA ILE A 421 4.27 26.93 30.96
C ILE A 421 5.70 27.16 30.48
N ASP A 422 6.00 26.74 29.25
CA ASP A 422 7.36 26.73 28.69
C ASP A 422 7.67 27.97 27.83
N LYS A 423 6.73 28.92 27.76
CA LYS A 423 6.82 30.14 26.93
C LYS A 423 7.13 29.87 25.45
N LEU A 424 6.63 28.75 24.91
CA LEU A 424 6.88 28.33 23.52
C LEU A 424 6.56 29.46 22.52
N GLY A 425 7.45 29.64 21.54
CA GLY A 425 7.35 30.67 20.50
C GLY A 425 7.90 32.04 20.90
N SER A 426 8.46 32.17 22.11
CA SER A 426 9.14 33.37 22.60
C SER A 426 10.65 33.33 22.29
N LYS A 427 11.35 34.44 22.54
CA LYS A 427 12.82 34.52 22.39
C LYS A 427 13.55 33.55 23.34
N GLU A 428 13.00 33.32 24.53
CA GLU A 428 13.56 32.41 25.55
C GLU A 428 13.33 30.93 25.19
N SER A 429 12.22 30.63 24.51
CA SER A 429 11.81 29.26 24.14
C SER A 429 11.26 29.26 22.71
N PRO A 430 12.15 29.33 21.70
CA PRO A 430 11.76 29.37 20.30
C PRO A 430 11.25 28.01 19.80
N LEU A 431 10.40 28.04 18.78
CA LEU A 431 9.95 26.82 18.10
C LEU A 431 11.08 26.25 17.22
N SER A 432 11.23 24.93 17.18
CA SER A 432 12.20 24.28 16.29
C SER A 432 11.88 24.54 14.81
N TYR A 433 12.87 25.05 14.05
CA TYR A 433 12.74 25.20 12.60
C TYR A 433 12.57 23.85 11.91
N LEU A 434 13.29 22.83 12.38
CA LEU A 434 13.20 21.48 11.84
C LEU A 434 11.79 20.91 11.99
N PHE A 435 11.13 21.17 13.12
CA PHE A 435 9.75 20.77 13.35
C PHE A 435 8.77 21.55 12.46
N LEU A 436 8.93 22.88 12.35
CA LEU A 436 8.07 23.69 11.46
C LEU A 436 8.20 23.23 10.00
N ARG A 437 9.43 22.97 9.56
CA ARG A 437 9.73 22.43 8.24
C ARG A 437 9.09 21.07 8.03
N TYR A 438 9.16 20.18 9.02
CA TYR A 438 8.51 18.86 8.97
C TYR A 438 7.00 18.98 8.69
N LEU A 439 6.31 19.90 9.38
CA LEU A 439 4.88 20.14 9.15
C LEU A 439 4.59 20.61 7.72
N ILE A 440 5.45 21.46 7.15
CA ILE A 440 5.30 21.99 5.79
C ILE A 440 5.62 20.92 4.73
N ASP A 441 6.74 20.22 4.88
CA ASP A 441 7.20 19.19 3.93
C ASP A 441 6.23 18.01 3.84
N HIS A 442 5.48 17.71 4.90
CA HIS A 442 4.53 16.60 4.96
C HIS A 442 3.06 17.04 4.87
N ASN A 443 2.79 18.29 4.47
CA ASN A 443 1.44 18.83 4.30
C ASN A 443 0.55 18.65 5.55
N LEU A 444 1.13 18.77 6.76
CA LEU A 444 0.40 18.66 8.03
C LEU A 444 -0.29 19.98 8.36
N HIS A 445 -1.23 20.40 7.50
CA HIS A 445 -1.88 21.70 7.55
C HIS A 445 -2.51 22.00 8.91
N GLN A 446 -3.16 21.01 9.53
CA GLN A 446 -3.78 21.19 10.84
C GLN A 446 -2.76 21.48 11.95
N GLY A 447 -1.59 20.85 11.91
CA GLY A 447 -0.50 21.16 12.84
C GLY A 447 -0.05 22.61 12.71
N ILE A 448 0.10 23.08 11.47
CA ILE A 448 0.49 24.48 11.19
C ILE A 448 -0.58 25.46 11.63
N TYR A 449 -1.86 25.20 11.34
CA TYR A 449 -2.96 26.03 11.80
C TYR A 449 -3.07 26.06 13.32
N ASN A 450 -2.82 24.95 14.02
CA ASN A 450 -2.78 24.94 15.48
C ASN A 450 -1.63 25.80 16.03
N VAL A 451 -0.45 25.74 15.41
CA VAL A 451 0.69 26.60 15.76
C VAL A 451 0.33 28.07 15.59
N ILE A 452 -0.24 28.48 14.46
CA ILE A 452 -0.66 29.87 14.22
C ILE A 452 -1.78 30.29 15.19
N ALA A 453 -2.77 29.43 15.43
CA ALA A 453 -3.89 29.76 16.31
C ALA A 453 -3.46 29.95 17.78
N VAL A 454 -2.36 29.31 18.20
CA VAL A 454 -1.85 29.39 19.56
C VAL A 454 -0.75 30.45 19.69
N LEU A 455 0.25 30.45 18.81
CA LEU A 455 1.42 31.34 18.89
C LEU A 455 1.17 32.70 18.19
N GLY A 456 0.24 32.76 17.24
CA GLY A 456 0.04 33.89 16.33
C GLY A 456 0.75 33.69 14.99
N GLU A 457 0.55 34.62 14.06
CA GLU A 457 1.24 34.61 12.74
C GLU A 457 2.75 34.86 12.86
N GLN A 458 3.19 35.47 13.96
CA GLN A 458 4.59 35.81 14.21
C GLN A 458 5.09 35.20 15.51
N PHE A 459 6.19 34.46 15.46
CA PHE A 459 6.81 33.81 16.61
C PHE A 459 8.31 33.58 16.38
N TYR A 460 9.04 33.24 17.44
CA TYR A 460 10.48 32.96 17.35
C TYR A 460 10.74 31.50 17.00
N VAL A 461 11.75 31.30 16.15
CA VAL A 461 12.20 29.99 15.66
C VAL A 461 13.72 29.86 15.81
N ILE A 462 14.18 28.66 16.13
CA ILE A 462 15.61 28.30 16.23
C ILE A 462 16.02 27.42 15.07
N ASN A 463 17.19 27.68 14.47
CA ASN A 463 17.66 26.95 13.30
C ASN A 463 18.45 25.69 13.72
N ASP A 464 17.71 24.65 14.09
CA ASP A 464 18.28 23.35 14.48
C ASP A 464 18.90 22.57 13.32
N VAL A 465 18.58 22.93 12.08
CA VAL A 465 19.14 22.31 10.86
C VAL A 465 20.63 22.63 10.74
N ASP A 466 20.98 23.90 10.94
CA ASP A 466 22.37 24.38 10.90
C ASP A 466 23.04 24.40 12.29
N LYS A 467 22.34 23.92 13.33
CA LYS A 467 22.80 23.93 14.75
C LYS A 467 23.14 25.34 15.26
N ILE A 468 22.32 26.32 14.90
CA ILE A 468 22.49 27.71 15.32
C ILE A 468 21.52 28.00 16.46
N GLU A 469 22.08 28.39 17.62
CA GLU A 469 21.31 28.62 18.85
C GLU A 469 20.55 29.95 18.88
N GLU A 470 20.79 30.82 17.90
CA GLU A 470 20.16 32.14 17.85
C GLU A 470 18.70 32.06 17.41
N SER A 471 17.80 32.57 18.25
CA SER A 471 16.37 32.68 17.94
C SER A 471 16.10 33.79 16.92
N VAL A 472 15.35 33.48 15.88
CA VAL A 472 14.95 34.42 14.83
C VAL A 472 13.43 34.57 14.81
N LYS A 473 12.93 35.80 14.74
CA LYS A 473 11.49 36.03 14.60
C LYS A 473 11.06 35.82 13.15
N ILE A 474 10.02 35.02 12.95
CA ILE A 474 9.45 34.73 11.63
C ILE A 474 7.98 35.13 11.57
N LYS A 475 7.47 35.32 10.35
CA LYS A 475 6.04 35.34 10.03
C LYS A 475 5.71 34.16 9.12
N LEU A 476 4.66 33.43 9.46
CA LEU A 476 4.12 32.37 8.62
C LEU A 476 2.87 32.88 7.90
N ASP A 477 2.86 32.81 6.57
CA ASP A 477 1.79 33.33 5.72
C ASP A 477 1.22 32.22 4.82
N ASN A 478 -0.10 32.24 4.64
CA ASN A 478 -0.86 31.38 3.75
C ASN A 478 -2.10 32.15 3.28
N SER A 479 -1.82 33.21 2.52
CA SER A 479 -2.82 34.13 1.97
C SER A 479 -2.95 33.97 0.45
N GLU A 480 -3.90 34.67 -0.14
CA GLU A 480 -4.08 34.76 -1.59
C GLU A 480 -2.79 35.20 -2.31
N LYS A 481 -1.98 36.09 -1.69
CA LYS A 481 -0.68 36.53 -2.21
C LYS A 481 0.30 35.37 -2.40
N THR A 482 0.22 34.36 -1.53
CA THR A 482 1.04 33.15 -1.59
C THR A 482 0.39 32.02 -2.40
N LYS A 483 -0.75 32.28 -3.06
CA LYS A 483 -1.58 31.27 -3.74
C LYS A 483 -1.95 30.09 -2.83
N PHE A 484 -2.25 30.41 -1.57
CA PHE A 484 -2.59 29.44 -0.53
C PHE A 484 -1.50 28.38 -0.26
N LYS A 485 -0.23 28.74 -0.44
CA LYS A 485 0.93 27.92 -0.08
C LYS A 485 1.61 28.52 1.14
N TRP A 486 2.04 27.67 2.07
CA TRP A 486 2.80 28.12 3.23
C TRP A 486 4.10 28.81 2.81
N GLN A 487 4.29 30.04 3.29
CA GLN A 487 5.48 30.84 3.07
C GLN A 487 6.05 31.35 4.39
N ILE A 488 7.36 31.22 4.56
CA ILE A 488 8.09 31.73 5.73
C ILE A 488 8.76 33.06 5.38
N TRP A 489 8.60 34.03 6.26
CA TRP A 489 9.24 35.35 6.18
C TRP A 489 10.07 35.59 7.44
N VAL A 490 11.30 36.11 7.29
CA VAL A 490 12.11 36.60 8.40
C VAL A 490 11.73 38.06 8.67
N VAL A 491 11.37 38.39 9.91
CA VAL A 491 10.84 39.72 10.29
C VAL A 491 11.58 40.31 11.48
N GLU A 492 11.47 41.63 11.66
CA GLU A 492 12.10 42.34 12.78
C GLU A 492 11.41 42.04 14.12
N ALA A 493 12.22 41.91 15.18
CA ALA A 493 11.71 41.85 16.55
C ALA A 493 11.25 43.25 16.98
N PRO A 494 10.04 43.41 17.54
CA PRO A 494 9.65 44.68 18.15
C PRO A 494 10.62 44.96 19.31
N ILE A 495 11.09 46.21 19.37
CA ILE A 495 11.98 46.72 20.42
C ILE A 495 11.27 46.66 21.78
#